data_AF-A0A3C1QWD0-F1
#
_entry.id   AF-A0A3C1QWD0-F1
#
_cell.length_a   1.000
_cell.length_b   1.000
_cell.length_c   1.000
_cell.angle_alpha   90.00
_cell.angle_beta   90.00
_cell.angle_gamma   90.00
#
_symmetry.space_group_name_H-M   'P 1'
#
loop_
_entity.id
_entity.type
_entity.pdbx_description
1 polymer ?
#
loop_
_entity_poly.entity_id
_entity_poly.type
_entity_poly.pdbx_seq_one_letter_code
_entity_poly.pdbx_strand_id
1 'polypeptide(L)'
;MLLPFVLLATGCTSHASRVEAARRDFYQGNFAQANERLIEAKAKRPREADVMALDQAILELLRGRPDQAETILREVRDRFDHFEQRDLGESALTWVTDDTRRAYEGEDYEKVLIRAFLAISDLMDDGDDAGAYAYQINEKQQQIIDAAAEPDGTNPKGDYTQIALGAYLYGLLRETTGTDYDDAERAYERVVEWEPEFAAGPIDLERARSGVHSAPGHGVVHVIALVGRGPYKVEADEVPTSQAMFVADRILSIIGKHSVTPTIAPIKVPAIRTPINPLDRLQIACDGRAIGQTLTITDVGLLARRQYQATLPLVVGKAVARRAVKKAALYATKSAMGTQGLGELAIDLVGIAWEATENADTRCWGLLPEKIQVLRFEMPVGRHELAMEPRLGASRVGQLETHSIEVMEGRDTFVLVHYPDTRRLGEVLTRVH
;
A
#
# COMPACT_ATOMS: atom_id res chain seq x y z
N MET A 1 1.56 16.22 -54.93
CA MET A 1 0.77 16.42 -53.70
C MET A 1 1.26 15.38 -52.69
N LEU A 2 2.25 15.72 -51.87
CA LEU A 2 2.82 14.83 -50.86
C LEU A 2 2.02 15.02 -49.57
N LEU A 3 1.28 13.99 -49.15
CA LEU A 3 0.56 13.96 -47.88
C LEU A 3 1.58 13.77 -46.74
N PRO A 4 1.67 14.65 -45.74
CA PRO A 4 2.50 14.39 -44.57
C PRO A 4 1.74 13.39 -43.68
N PHE A 5 2.28 12.19 -43.56
CA PHE A 5 1.80 11.19 -42.61
C PHE A 5 2.25 11.63 -41.20
N VAL A 6 1.37 12.32 -40.49
CA VAL A 6 1.58 12.65 -39.08
C VAL A 6 1.43 11.35 -38.29
N LEU A 7 2.56 10.72 -37.95
CA LEU A 7 2.62 9.68 -36.93
C LEU A 7 2.26 10.33 -35.59
N LEU A 8 0.99 10.19 -35.19
CA LEU A 8 0.57 10.40 -33.81
C LEU A 8 1.28 9.33 -32.96
N ALA A 9 2.44 9.67 -32.42
CA ALA A 9 3.08 8.90 -31.38
C ALA A 9 2.19 8.95 -30.13
N THR A 10 1.28 7.98 -29.98
CA THR A 10 0.60 7.75 -28.71
C THR A 10 1.64 7.16 -27.76
N GLY A 11 2.44 8.02 -27.14
CA GLY A 11 3.37 7.64 -26.09
C GLY A 11 2.60 6.85 -25.02
N CYS A 12 3.08 5.65 -24.70
CA CYS A 12 2.49 4.86 -23.64
C CYS A 12 2.71 5.60 -22.32
N THR A 13 1.66 6.23 -21.79
CA THR A 13 1.65 6.84 -20.46
C THR A 13 1.85 5.73 -19.41
N SER A 14 2.60 5.99 -18.34
CA SER A 14 2.72 5.07 -17.18
C SER A 14 1.46 5.13 -16.30
N HIS A 15 1.31 4.20 -15.36
CA HIS A 15 0.22 4.28 -14.39
C HIS A 15 0.36 5.55 -13.53
N ALA A 16 1.57 5.84 -13.06
CA ALA A 16 1.85 6.98 -12.18
C ALA A 16 1.39 8.31 -12.81
N SER A 17 1.67 8.50 -14.10
CA SER A 17 1.26 9.70 -14.84
C SER A 17 -0.25 9.76 -15.12
N ARG A 18 -0.96 8.62 -15.17
CA ARG A 18 -2.43 8.61 -15.30
C ARG A 18 -3.14 9.10 -14.05
N VAL A 19 -2.66 8.71 -12.87
CA VAL A 19 -3.32 8.99 -11.58
C VAL A 19 -2.82 10.28 -10.91
N GLU A 20 -1.72 10.86 -11.40
CA GLU A 20 -1.08 12.05 -10.83
C GLU A 20 -2.07 13.21 -10.62
N ALA A 21 -2.90 13.51 -11.63
CA ALA A 21 -3.87 14.60 -11.54
C ALA A 21 -4.93 14.35 -10.46
N ALA A 22 -5.43 13.10 -10.35
CA ALA A 22 -6.39 12.74 -9.32
C ALA A 22 -5.79 12.82 -7.91
N ARG A 23 -4.55 12.31 -7.73
CA ARG A 23 -3.84 12.37 -6.44
C ARG A 23 -3.52 13.81 -6.03
N ARG A 24 -3.15 14.68 -6.97
CA ARG A 24 -2.95 16.10 -6.72
C ARG A 24 -4.24 16.77 -6.22
N ASP A 25 -5.36 16.53 -6.91
CA ASP A 25 -6.65 17.10 -6.53
C ASP A 25 -7.08 16.58 -5.14
N PHE A 26 -6.83 15.30 -4.85
CA PHE A 26 -7.04 14.71 -3.52
C PHE A 26 -6.26 15.46 -2.43
N TYR A 27 -4.94 15.64 -2.59
CA TYR A 27 -4.13 16.34 -1.58
C TYR A 27 -4.44 17.84 -1.47
N GLN A 28 -5.15 18.42 -2.43
CA GLN A 28 -5.67 19.79 -2.36
C GLN A 28 -7.06 19.88 -1.71
N GLY A 29 -7.66 18.76 -1.32
CA GLY A 29 -9.02 18.71 -0.77
C GLY A 29 -10.12 18.74 -1.83
N ASN A 30 -9.78 18.69 -3.12
CA ASN A 30 -10.72 18.72 -4.24
C ASN A 30 -11.29 17.31 -4.51
N PHE A 31 -11.91 16.69 -3.50
CA PHE A 31 -12.30 15.27 -3.57
C PHE A 31 -13.28 14.94 -4.69
N ALA A 32 -14.23 15.84 -5.01
CA ALA A 32 -15.17 15.61 -6.10
C ALA A 32 -14.43 15.48 -7.45
N GLN A 33 -13.49 16.40 -7.72
CA GLN A 33 -12.69 16.38 -8.93
C GLN A 33 -11.73 15.19 -8.98
N ALA A 34 -11.08 14.86 -7.85
CA ALA A 34 -10.24 13.68 -7.74
C ALA A 34 -11.01 12.39 -8.08
N ASN A 35 -12.24 12.25 -7.57
CA ASN A 35 -13.09 11.10 -7.84
C ASN A 35 -13.53 11.02 -9.31
N GLU A 36 -13.95 12.13 -9.92
CA GLU A 36 -14.29 12.18 -11.34
C GLU A 36 -13.13 11.72 -12.23
N ARG A 37 -11.90 12.18 -11.92
CA ARG A 37 -10.70 11.75 -12.64
C ARG A 37 -10.40 10.27 -12.47
N LEU A 38 -10.58 9.72 -11.27
CA LEU A 38 -10.43 8.27 -11.04
C LEU A 38 -11.46 7.48 -11.83
N ILE A 39 -12.74 7.90 -11.82
CA ILE A 39 -13.80 7.26 -12.61
C ILE A 39 -13.46 7.26 -14.11
N GLU A 40 -13.04 8.41 -14.65
CA GLU A 40 -12.63 8.54 -16.04
C GLU A 40 -11.40 7.66 -16.36
N ALA A 41 -10.40 7.65 -15.49
CA ALA A 41 -9.19 6.84 -15.66
C ALA A 41 -9.50 5.34 -15.66
N LYS A 42 -10.35 4.87 -14.74
CA LYS A 42 -10.80 3.48 -14.67
C LYS A 42 -11.57 3.07 -15.93
N ALA A 43 -12.45 3.93 -16.43
CA ALA A 43 -13.18 3.68 -17.68
C ALA A 43 -12.23 3.57 -18.89
N LYS A 44 -11.19 4.40 -18.95
CA LYS A 44 -10.17 4.35 -20.01
C LYS A 44 -9.20 3.17 -19.89
N ARG A 45 -8.98 2.66 -18.67
CA ARG A 45 -8.05 1.55 -18.37
C ARG A 45 -8.69 0.55 -17.40
N PRO A 46 -9.64 -0.29 -17.85
CA PRO A 46 -10.32 -1.25 -16.97
C PRO A 46 -9.37 -2.25 -16.27
N ARG A 47 -8.23 -2.56 -16.88
CA ARG A 47 -7.21 -3.45 -16.28
C ARG A 47 -6.44 -2.84 -15.10
N GLU A 48 -6.51 -1.52 -14.94
CA GLU A 48 -5.95 -0.80 -13.79
C GLU A 48 -7.06 -0.35 -12.83
N ALA A 49 -8.31 -0.77 -13.06
CA ALA A 49 -9.45 -0.28 -12.30
C ALA A 49 -9.31 -0.59 -10.81
N ASP A 50 -8.82 -1.77 -10.46
CA ASP A 50 -8.67 -2.20 -9.07
C ASP A 50 -7.62 -1.41 -8.30
N VAL A 51 -6.43 -1.19 -8.89
CA VAL A 51 -5.39 -0.38 -8.24
C VAL A 51 -5.81 1.09 -8.12
N MET A 52 -6.58 1.62 -9.07
CA MET A 52 -7.17 2.97 -8.97
C MET A 52 -8.31 3.02 -7.95
N ALA A 53 -9.02 1.89 -7.74
CA ALA A 53 -10.08 1.80 -6.76
C ALA A 53 -9.53 1.83 -5.33
N LEU A 54 -8.31 1.37 -5.09
CA LEU A 54 -7.62 1.54 -3.80
C LEU A 54 -7.45 3.02 -3.42
N ASP A 55 -7.03 3.86 -4.37
CA ASP A 55 -6.98 5.32 -4.15
C ASP A 55 -8.39 5.90 -3.92
N GLN A 56 -9.39 5.40 -4.64
CA GLN A 56 -10.78 5.81 -4.43
C GLN A 56 -11.32 5.43 -3.04
N ALA A 57 -10.95 4.28 -2.49
CA ALA A 57 -11.38 3.87 -1.16
C ALA A 57 -10.88 4.85 -0.08
N ILE A 58 -9.61 5.27 -0.15
CA ILE A 58 -9.09 6.32 0.75
C ILE A 58 -9.86 7.62 0.58
N LEU A 59 -10.18 7.99 -0.66
CA LEU A 59 -10.99 9.17 -0.96
C LEU A 59 -12.38 9.10 -0.31
N GLU A 60 -13.11 8.00 -0.45
CA GLU A 60 -14.45 7.88 0.15
C GLU A 60 -14.38 7.84 1.68
N LEU A 61 -13.40 7.15 2.26
CA LEU A 61 -13.17 7.13 3.72
C LEU A 61 -13.00 8.54 4.26
N LEU A 62 -12.14 9.37 3.64
CA LEU A 62 -11.89 10.75 4.08
C LEU A 62 -13.04 11.72 3.79
N ARG A 63 -14.03 11.32 2.98
CA ARG A 63 -15.26 12.06 2.73
C ARG A 63 -16.39 11.69 3.70
N GLY A 64 -16.11 10.89 4.72
CA GLY A 64 -17.13 10.44 5.66
C GLY A 64 -18.03 9.34 5.10
N ARG A 65 -17.52 8.53 4.17
CA ARG A 65 -18.23 7.39 3.57
C ARG A 65 -17.46 6.09 3.78
N PRO A 66 -17.30 5.67 5.06
CA PRO A 66 -16.59 4.45 5.39
C PRO A 66 -17.26 3.20 4.78
N ASP A 67 -18.60 3.16 4.70
CA ASP A 67 -19.40 2.16 3.99
C ASP A 67 -18.94 1.93 2.53
N GLN A 68 -18.74 3.02 1.79
CA GLN A 68 -18.30 2.98 0.38
C GLN A 68 -16.84 2.56 0.27
N ALA A 69 -15.99 3.04 1.19
CA ALA A 69 -14.60 2.63 1.25
C ALA A 69 -14.47 1.13 1.51
N GLU A 70 -15.22 0.59 2.48
CA GLU A 70 -15.25 -0.83 2.80
C GLU A 70 -15.71 -1.65 1.59
N THR A 71 -16.83 -1.28 0.97
CA THR A 71 -17.36 -1.96 -0.22
C THR A 71 -16.30 -2.06 -1.32
N ILE A 72 -15.62 -0.95 -1.63
CA ILE A 72 -14.55 -0.93 -2.64
C ILE A 72 -13.39 -1.83 -2.24
N LEU A 73 -12.93 -1.75 -0.99
CA LEU A 73 -11.79 -2.53 -0.51
C LEU A 73 -12.08 -4.04 -0.50
N ARG A 74 -13.29 -4.46 -0.14
CA ARG A 74 -13.71 -5.88 -0.17
C ARG A 74 -13.64 -6.43 -1.57
N GLU A 75 -14.23 -5.70 -2.51
CA GLU A 75 -14.22 -6.05 -3.91
C GLU A 75 -12.79 -6.16 -4.49
N VAL A 76 -11.91 -5.22 -4.16
CA VAL A 76 -10.52 -5.24 -4.62
C VAL A 76 -9.75 -6.39 -3.96
N ARG A 77 -9.92 -6.60 -2.65
CA ARG A 77 -9.32 -7.73 -1.93
C ARG A 77 -9.68 -9.06 -2.60
N ASP A 78 -10.96 -9.29 -2.84
CA ASP A 78 -11.44 -10.56 -3.39
C ASP A 78 -10.90 -10.80 -4.81
N ARG A 79 -10.80 -9.75 -5.63
CA ARG A 79 -10.19 -9.83 -6.96
C ARG A 79 -8.69 -10.07 -6.90
N PHE A 80 -7.97 -9.41 -5.99
CA PHE A 80 -6.53 -9.63 -5.82
C PHE A 80 -6.22 -11.04 -5.31
N ASP A 81 -6.96 -11.53 -4.32
CA ASP A 81 -6.82 -12.90 -3.81
C ASP A 81 -7.11 -13.93 -4.92
N HIS A 82 -8.07 -13.66 -5.81
CA HIS A 82 -8.33 -14.50 -6.98
C HIS A 82 -7.18 -14.50 -8.00
N PHE A 83 -6.60 -13.33 -8.29
CA PHE A 83 -5.46 -13.22 -9.21
C PHE A 83 -4.22 -13.94 -8.66
N GLU A 84 -3.94 -13.79 -7.37
CA GLU A 84 -2.82 -14.43 -6.71
C GLU A 84 -2.92 -15.96 -6.73
N GLN A 85 -4.10 -16.53 -6.47
CA GLN A 85 -4.31 -17.98 -6.57
C GLN A 85 -4.06 -18.51 -7.97
N ARG A 86 -4.45 -17.76 -9.01
CA ARG A 86 -4.20 -18.12 -10.41
C ARG A 86 -2.70 -18.10 -10.73
N ASP A 87 -1.98 -17.12 -10.19
CA ASP A 87 -0.56 -16.91 -10.45
C ASP A 87 0.32 -18.07 -9.95
N LEU A 88 -0.03 -18.67 -8.81
CA LEU A 88 0.64 -19.85 -8.26
C LEU A 88 0.62 -21.07 -9.20
N GLY A 89 -0.33 -21.13 -10.14
CA GLY A 89 -0.48 -22.23 -11.11
C GLY A 89 0.19 -21.98 -12.48
N GLU A 90 0.73 -20.78 -12.74
CA GLU A 90 1.26 -20.44 -14.07
C GLU A 90 2.76 -20.74 -14.23
N SER A 91 3.14 -21.25 -15.41
CA SER A 91 4.54 -21.55 -15.74
C SER A 91 5.37 -20.28 -15.97
N ALA A 92 6.68 -20.34 -15.66
CA ALA A 92 7.63 -19.23 -15.82
C ALA A 92 7.69 -18.62 -17.25
N LEU A 93 7.28 -19.37 -18.28
CA LEU A 93 7.18 -18.88 -19.66
C LEU A 93 6.09 -17.80 -19.81
N THR A 94 4.90 -18.06 -19.24
CA THR A 94 3.75 -17.12 -19.26
C THR A 94 4.08 -15.84 -18.49
N TRP A 95 4.84 -15.97 -17.41
CA TRP A 95 5.34 -14.84 -16.61
C TRP A 95 6.14 -13.84 -17.45
N VAL A 96 6.98 -14.30 -18.39
CA VAL A 96 7.84 -13.40 -19.18
C VAL A 96 7.13 -12.81 -20.39
N THR A 97 6.31 -13.61 -21.07
CA THR A 97 5.66 -13.18 -22.32
C THR A 97 4.39 -12.37 -22.10
N ASP A 98 3.74 -12.50 -20.94
CA ASP A 98 2.43 -11.89 -20.67
C ASP A 98 2.39 -10.93 -19.47
N ASP A 99 3.56 -10.58 -18.91
CA ASP A 99 3.69 -9.74 -17.71
C ASP A 99 2.95 -8.39 -17.80
N THR A 100 2.98 -7.73 -18.97
CA THR A 100 2.24 -6.47 -19.22
C THR A 100 0.74 -6.67 -19.42
N ARG A 101 0.26 -7.91 -19.60
CA ARG A 101 -1.17 -8.26 -19.67
C ARG A 101 -1.71 -8.77 -18.33
N ARG A 102 -0.85 -9.08 -17.36
CA ARG A 102 -1.22 -9.61 -16.05
C ARG A 102 -2.01 -8.59 -15.22
N ALA A 103 -3.04 -9.08 -14.53
CA ALA A 103 -3.76 -8.28 -13.57
C ALA A 103 -2.81 -7.90 -12.42
N TYR A 104 -2.94 -6.67 -11.92
CA TYR A 104 -2.18 -6.25 -10.74
C TYR A 104 -2.83 -6.89 -9.52
N GLU A 105 -2.06 -7.60 -8.69
CA GLU A 105 -2.54 -8.28 -7.49
C GLU A 105 -2.13 -7.59 -6.18
N GLY A 106 -1.49 -6.42 -6.27
CA GLY A 106 -0.96 -5.71 -5.11
C GLY A 106 0.44 -6.16 -4.69
N GLU A 107 1.19 -5.23 -4.11
CA GLU A 107 2.41 -5.55 -3.36
C GLU A 107 2.04 -6.29 -2.06
N ASP A 108 2.93 -7.12 -1.48
CA ASP A 108 2.64 -7.85 -0.24
C ASP A 108 2.13 -6.94 0.89
N TYR A 109 2.82 -5.82 1.13
CA TYR A 109 2.37 -4.83 2.13
C TYR A 109 0.99 -4.23 1.78
N GLU A 110 0.65 -4.04 0.51
CA GLU A 110 -0.67 -3.53 0.09
C GLU A 110 -1.76 -4.56 0.35
N LYS A 111 -1.51 -5.84 0.06
CA LYS A 111 -2.45 -6.95 0.34
C LYS A 111 -2.81 -7.00 1.83
N VAL A 112 -1.85 -6.74 2.71
CA VAL A 112 -2.04 -6.65 4.15
C VAL A 112 -2.80 -5.37 4.53
N LEU A 113 -2.39 -4.22 3.98
CA LEU A 113 -3.03 -2.93 4.27
C LEU A 113 -4.47 -2.83 3.76
N ILE A 114 -4.85 -3.57 2.70
CA ILE A 114 -6.25 -3.61 2.25
C ILE A 114 -7.13 -4.11 3.40
N ARG A 115 -6.68 -5.15 4.12
CA ARG A 115 -7.39 -5.71 5.28
C ARG A 115 -7.36 -4.77 6.49
N ALA A 116 -6.26 -4.04 6.68
CA ALA A 116 -6.17 -3.00 7.71
C ALA A 116 -7.17 -1.86 7.48
N PHE A 117 -7.27 -1.37 6.25
CA PHE A 117 -8.23 -0.33 5.90
C PHE A 117 -9.67 -0.87 5.86
N LEU A 118 -9.90 -2.16 5.59
CA LEU A 118 -11.21 -2.78 5.82
C LEU A 118 -11.61 -2.73 7.28
N ALA A 119 -10.73 -3.15 8.19
CA ALA A 119 -10.98 -3.09 9.62
C ALA A 119 -11.26 -1.65 10.09
N ILE A 120 -10.46 -0.67 9.63
CA ILE A 120 -10.66 0.75 9.95
C ILE A 120 -11.97 1.29 9.37
N SER A 121 -12.29 0.98 8.11
CA SER A 121 -13.53 1.45 7.47
C SER A 121 -14.76 0.87 8.18
N ASP A 122 -14.78 -0.44 8.42
CA ASP A 122 -15.88 -1.12 9.12
C ASP A 122 -16.07 -0.55 10.55
N LEU A 123 -14.98 -0.35 11.28
CA LEU A 123 -15.00 0.31 12.60
C LEU A 123 -15.59 1.72 12.52
N MET A 124 -15.29 2.47 11.46
CA MET A 124 -15.80 3.81 11.23
C MET A 124 -17.23 3.83 10.68
N ASP A 125 -17.77 2.69 10.23
CA ASP A 125 -19.14 2.54 9.76
C ASP A 125 -20.10 1.96 10.81
N ASP A 126 -19.59 1.60 12.00
CA ASP A 126 -20.35 0.84 13.02
C ASP A 126 -20.68 -0.59 12.55
N GLY A 127 -19.76 -1.19 11.79
CA GLY A 127 -19.84 -2.57 11.32
C GLY A 127 -19.42 -3.60 12.37
N ASP A 128 -19.82 -4.85 12.15
CA ASP A 128 -19.53 -5.99 13.02
C ASP A 128 -18.33 -6.82 12.54
N ASP A 129 -17.75 -6.49 11.38
CA ASP A 129 -16.71 -7.31 10.73
C ASP A 129 -15.28 -6.85 11.06
N ALA A 130 -15.09 -5.70 11.75
CA ALA A 130 -13.79 -5.12 12.06
C ALA A 130 -12.86 -6.12 12.77
N GLY A 131 -13.38 -6.92 13.70
CA GLY A 131 -12.62 -7.96 14.39
C GLY A 131 -12.18 -9.10 13.46
N ALA A 132 -13.01 -9.48 12.50
CA ALA A 132 -12.68 -10.48 11.50
C ALA A 132 -11.64 -9.96 10.50
N TYR A 133 -11.78 -8.71 10.04
CA TYR A 133 -10.77 -8.08 9.19
C TYR A 133 -9.43 -7.92 9.93
N ALA A 134 -9.44 -7.54 11.20
CA ALA A 134 -8.24 -7.46 12.03
C ALA A 134 -7.50 -8.81 12.13
N TYR A 135 -8.25 -9.90 12.30
CA TYR A 135 -7.70 -11.25 12.29
C TYR A 135 -7.10 -11.64 10.92
N GLN A 136 -7.79 -11.32 9.83
CA GLN A 136 -7.33 -11.59 8.45
C GLN A 136 -6.02 -10.90 8.10
N ILE A 137 -5.69 -9.76 8.73
CA ILE A 137 -4.38 -9.09 8.55
C ILE A 137 -3.26 -10.06 8.96
N ASN A 138 -3.39 -10.72 10.10
CA ASN A 138 -2.39 -11.66 10.60
C ASN A 138 -2.33 -12.92 9.73
N GLU A 139 -3.48 -13.46 9.33
CA GLU A 139 -3.53 -14.61 8.42
C GLU A 139 -2.84 -14.30 7.09
N LYS A 140 -3.09 -13.13 6.50
CA LYS A 140 -2.50 -12.77 5.21
C LYS A 140 -0.98 -12.64 5.30
N GLN A 141 -0.47 -12.08 6.39
CA GLN A 141 0.97 -11.98 6.62
C GLN A 141 1.62 -13.36 6.71
N GLN A 142 1.01 -14.28 7.46
CA GLN A 142 1.51 -15.66 7.54
C GLN A 142 1.46 -16.36 6.18
N GLN A 143 0.37 -16.19 5.42
CA GLN A 143 0.25 -16.73 4.06
C GLN A 143 1.37 -16.21 3.14
N ILE A 144 1.74 -14.94 3.23
CA ILE A 144 2.83 -14.34 2.43
C ILE A 144 4.18 -14.99 2.78
N ILE A 145 4.43 -15.24 4.06
CA ILE A 145 5.66 -15.90 4.55
C ILE A 145 5.69 -17.35 4.07
N ASP A 146 4.61 -18.09 4.27
CA ASP A 146 4.51 -19.51 3.95
C ASP A 146 4.63 -19.76 2.44
N ALA A 147 4.01 -18.89 1.61
CA ALA A 147 4.05 -19.00 0.16
C ALA A 147 5.44 -18.77 -0.44
N ALA A 148 6.36 -18.16 0.31
CA ALA A 148 7.74 -17.96 -0.12
C ALA A 148 8.69 -19.10 0.27
N ALA A 149 8.25 -20.06 1.08
CA ALA A 149 9.09 -21.19 1.47
C ALA A 149 9.45 -22.07 0.24
N GLU A 150 10.74 -22.30 0.03
CA GLU A 150 11.26 -23.16 -1.04
C GLU A 150 11.39 -24.62 -0.57
N PRO A 151 11.33 -25.61 -1.49
CA PRO A 151 11.45 -27.04 -1.14
C PRO A 151 12.78 -27.43 -0.49
N ASP A 152 13.82 -26.60 -0.64
CA ASP A 152 15.13 -26.80 -0.02
C ASP A 152 15.20 -26.31 1.43
N GLY A 153 14.08 -25.82 1.98
CA GLY A 153 13.94 -25.32 3.34
C GLY A 153 14.34 -23.85 3.52
N THR A 154 14.76 -23.16 2.46
CA THR A 154 14.99 -21.71 2.51
C THR A 154 13.68 -20.95 2.40
N ASN A 155 13.61 -19.74 2.98
CA ASN A 155 12.46 -18.85 2.81
C ASN A 155 12.96 -17.42 2.56
N PRO A 156 12.92 -16.91 1.32
CA PRO A 156 13.31 -15.54 0.99
C PRO A 156 12.48 -14.46 1.71
N LYS A 157 11.29 -14.81 2.23
CA LYS A 157 10.46 -13.93 3.07
C LYS A 157 10.37 -14.41 4.52
N GLY A 158 11.30 -15.23 4.99
CA GLY A 158 11.36 -15.64 6.40
C GLY A 158 11.52 -14.44 7.35
N ASP A 159 12.25 -13.41 6.90
CA ASP A 159 12.44 -12.14 7.62
C ASP A 159 11.41 -11.06 7.19
N TYR A 160 10.25 -11.47 6.67
CA TYR A 160 9.18 -10.52 6.31
C TYR A 160 8.78 -9.69 7.53
N THR A 161 8.82 -8.37 7.39
CA THR A 161 8.42 -7.47 8.47
C THR A 161 6.89 -7.52 8.62
N GLN A 162 6.43 -8.21 9.66
CA GLN A 162 5.01 -8.22 10.02
C GLN A 162 4.63 -6.89 10.70
N ILE A 163 3.42 -6.41 10.43
CA ILE A 163 2.83 -5.21 11.05
C ILE A 163 2.04 -5.61 12.28
N ALA A 164 2.19 -4.86 13.36
CA ALA A 164 1.46 -5.07 14.60
C ALA A 164 0.00 -4.59 14.56
N LEU A 165 -0.39 -3.77 13.58
CA LEU A 165 -1.72 -3.13 13.55
C LEU A 165 -2.88 -4.14 13.59
N GLY A 166 -2.75 -5.29 12.93
CA GLY A 166 -3.81 -6.30 12.96
C GLY A 166 -3.99 -6.95 14.33
N ALA A 167 -2.88 -7.30 14.98
CA ALA A 167 -2.91 -7.77 16.35
C ALA A 167 -3.44 -6.68 17.31
N TYR A 168 -3.02 -5.43 17.16
CA TYR A 168 -3.48 -4.32 17.99
C TYR A 168 -4.98 -4.08 17.87
N LEU A 169 -5.52 -3.95 16.65
CA LEU A 169 -6.96 -3.74 16.45
C LEU A 169 -7.77 -4.93 16.97
N TYR A 170 -7.28 -6.16 16.76
CA TYR A 170 -7.93 -7.36 17.30
C TYR A 170 -7.94 -7.36 18.83
N GLY A 171 -6.81 -7.06 19.47
CA GLY A 171 -6.71 -7.00 20.93
C GLY A 171 -7.59 -5.92 21.54
N LEU A 172 -7.63 -4.74 20.91
CA LEU A 172 -8.48 -3.62 21.28
C LEU A 172 -9.96 -4.04 21.26
N LEU A 173 -10.44 -4.59 20.14
CA LEU A 173 -11.83 -5.01 20.00
C LEU A 173 -12.23 -6.13 20.98
N ARG A 174 -11.29 -6.99 21.36
CA ARG A 174 -11.50 -8.02 22.38
C ARG A 174 -11.61 -7.42 23.78
N GLU A 175 -10.79 -6.43 24.12
CA GLU A 175 -10.93 -5.69 25.38
C GLU A 175 -12.31 -5.01 25.50
N THR A 176 -12.83 -4.42 24.42
CA THR A 176 -14.14 -3.73 24.41
C THR A 176 -15.29 -4.64 24.85
N THR A 177 -15.22 -5.93 24.56
CA THR A 177 -16.26 -6.91 24.96
C THR A 177 -16.32 -7.16 26.47
N GLY A 178 -15.25 -6.85 27.20
CA GLY A 178 -15.13 -7.06 28.63
C GLY A 178 -15.02 -8.53 29.08
N THR A 179 -15.06 -9.50 28.16
CA THR A 179 -14.97 -10.95 28.47
C THR A 179 -13.78 -11.64 27.83
N ASP A 180 -13.22 -11.09 26.75
CA ASP A 180 -12.24 -11.76 25.91
C ASP A 180 -10.79 -11.32 26.21
N TYR A 181 -10.46 -11.08 27.49
CA TYR A 181 -9.14 -10.55 27.89
C TYR A 181 -7.98 -11.51 27.59
N ASP A 182 -8.19 -12.82 27.61
CA ASP A 182 -7.15 -13.79 27.22
C ASP A 182 -6.79 -13.67 25.73
N ASP A 183 -7.77 -13.35 24.88
CA ASP A 183 -7.55 -13.11 23.45
C ASP A 183 -6.87 -11.76 23.23
N ALA A 184 -7.26 -10.75 24.01
CA ALA A 184 -6.62 -9.45 24.02
C ALA A 184 -5.14 -9.53 24.45
N GLU A 185 -4.85 -10.24 25.54
CA GLU A 185 -3.49 -10.47 26.03
C GLU A 185 -2.61 -11.07 24.94
N ARG A 186 -3.03 -12.20 24.34
CA ARG A 186 -2.28 -12.86 23.26
C ARG A 186 -2.07 -11.97 22.04
N ALA A 187 -3.01 -11.07 21.76
CA ALA A 187 -2.88 -10.11 20.69
C ALA A 187 -1.83 -9.04 21.01
N TYR A 188 -1.83 -8.48 22.22
CA TYR A 188 -0.81 -7.50 22.61
C TYR A 188 0.58 -8.10 22.81
N GLU A 189 0.69 -9.38 23.17
CA GLU A 189 1.97 -10.11 23.15
C GLU A 189 2.59 -10.06 21.74
N ARG A 190 1.79 -10.30 20.69
CA ARG A 190 2.25 -10.18 19.29
C ARG A 190 2.59 -8.74 18.94
N VAL A 191 1.86 -7.74 19.45
CA VAL A 191 2.21 -6.32 19.23
C VAL A 191 3.59 -6.02 19.79
N VAL A 192 3.88 -6.45 21.01
CA VAL A 192 5.18 -6.25 21.66
C VAL A 192 6.30 -7.02 20.93
N GLU A 193 5.99 -8.21 20.40
CA GLU A 193 6.94 -9.01 19.63
C GLU A 193 7.27 -8.39 18.27
N TRP A 194 6.26 -7.97 17.50
CA TRP A 194 6.43 -7.49 16.13
C TRP A 194 6.84 -6.02 16.05
N GLU A 195 6.44 -5.19 17.00
CA GLU A 195 6.79 -3.77 17.06
C GLU A 195 7.33 -3.40 18.47
N PRO A 196 8.53 -3.88 18.84
CA PRO A 196 9.09 -3.66 20.18
C PRO A 196 9.39 -2.19 20.50
N GLU A 197 9.52 -1.33 19.49
CA GLU A 197 9.70 0.13 19.66
C GLU A 197 8.37 0.85 19.95
N PHE A 198 7.23 0.19 19.79
CA PHE A 198 5.91 0.75 20.08
C PHE A 198 5.69 0.81 21.60
N ALA A 199 6.01 1.95 22.20
CA ALA A 199 6.04 2.14 23.65
C ALA A 199 4.70 1.89 24.37
N ALA A 200 3.55 1.96 23.69
CA ALA A 200 2.26 1.62 24.28
C ALA A 200 2.02 0.11 24.39
N GLY A 201 2.69 -0.73 23.58
CA GLY A 201 2.48 -2.18 23.56
C GLY A 201 2.60 -2.85 24.93
N PRO A 202 3.69 -2.64 25.69
CA PRO A 202 3.81 -3.22 27.03
C PRO A 202 2.76 -2.71 28.03
N ILE A 203 2.30 -1.46 27.87
CA ILE A 203 1.26 -0.86 28.72
C ILE A 203 -0.10 -1.50 28.40
N ASP A 204 -0.39 -1.69 27.12
CA ASP A 204 -1.61 -2.35 26.65
C ASP A 204 -1.67 -3.82 27.07
N LEU A 205 -0.54 -4.54 26.96
CA LEU A 205 -0.40 -5.91 27.42
C LEU A 205 -0.68 -6.06 28.92
N GLU A 206 -0.07 -5.20 29.75
CA GLU A 206 -0.28 -5.24 31.20
C GLU A 206 -1.73 -4.89 31.57
N ARG A 207 -2.35 -3.94 30.86
CA ARG A 207 -3.76 -3.62 31.06
C ARG A 207 -4.65 -4.82 30.72
N ALA A 208 -4.44 -5.48 29.58
CA ALA A 208 -5.20 -6.66 29.19
C ALA A 208 -5.11 -7.77 30.26
N ARG A 209 -3.91 -7.99 30.83
CA ARG A 209 -3.70 -8.93 31.96
C ARG A 209 -4.46 -8.55 33.22
N SER A 210 -4.60 -7.26 33.49
CA SER A 210 -5.34 -6.78 34.65
C SER A 210 -6.86 -6.93 34.52
N GLY A 211 -7.37 -7.12 33.29
CA GLY A 211 -8.80 -7.30 33.02
C GLY A 211 -9.64 -6.04 33.24
N VAL A 212 -9.03 -4.85 33.22
CA VAL A 212 -9.72 -3.57 33.43
C VAL A 212 -9.65 -2.72 32.17
N HIS A 213 -10.78 -2.61 31.46
CA HIS A 213 -10.95 -1.77 30.29
C HIS A 213 -10.87 -0.27 30.61
N SER A 214 -11.72 0.20 31.54
CA SER A 214 -11.75 1.59 32.00
C SER A 214 -12.20 1.70 33.45
N ALA A 215 -11.87 2.82 34.10
CA ALA A 215 -12.39 3.13 35.43
C ALA A 215 -13.92 3.39 35.41
N PRO A 216 -14.63 3.17 36.54
CA PRO A 216 -16.04 3.55 36.66
C PRO A 216 -16.26 5.04 36.32
N GLY A 217 -17.36 5.35 35.62
CA GLY A 217 -17.64 6.69 35.13
C GLY A 217 -16.70 7.19 34.01
N HIS A 218 -15.93 6.29 33.38
CA HIS A 218 -15.06 6.60 32.24
C HIS A 218 -15.38 5.71 31.03
N GLY A 219 -15.09 6.26 29.85
CA GLY A 219 -14.91 5.51 28.61
C GLY A 219 -13.47 5.64 28.12
N VAL A 220 -13.17 5.00 27.00
CA VAL A 220 -11.84 5.03 26.39
C VAL A 220 -11.93 5.70 25.02
N VAL A 221 -10.96 6.55 24.71
CA VAL A 221 -10.84 7.21 23.42
C VAL A 221 -9.63 6.63 22.69
N HIS A 222 -9.84 6.22 21.44
CA HIS A 222 -8.82 5.72 20.54
C HIS A 222 -8.67 6.66 19.35
N VAL A 223 -7.54 7.34 19.24
CA VAL A 223 -7.21 8.16 18.07
C VAL A 223 -6.38 7.32 17.11
N ILE A 224 -6.92 7.05 15.92
CA ILE A 224 -6.19 6.47 14.79
C ILE A 224 -5.81 7.62 13.85
N ALA A 225 -4.51 7.88 13.71
CA ALA A 225 -4.00 8.95 12.88
C ALA A 225 -3.22 8.39 11.68
N LEU A 226 -3.69 8.73 10.48
CA LEU A 226 -2.97 8.52 9.22
C LEU A 226 -2.04 9.71 9.01
N VAL A 227 -0.73 9.51 9.11
CA VAL A 227 0.26 10.59 9.19
C VAL A 227 1.25 10.51 8.02
N GLY A 228 1.44 11.64 7.35
CA GLY A 228 2.33 11.78 6.20
C GLY A 228 1.79 11.14 4.92
N ARG A 229 2.34 11.54 3.78
CA ARG A 229 2.08 10.92 2.48
C ARG A 229 2.93 9.67 2.33
N GLY A 230 2.27 8.57 1.97
CA GLY A 230 2.90 7.27 1.83
C GLY A 230 3.76 7.10 0.58
N PRO A 231 4.36 5.91 0.42
CA PRO A 231 5.18 5.57 -0.71
C PRO A 231 4.34 5.42 -1.99
N TYR A 232 4.92 5.76 -3.14
CA TYR A 232 4.37 5.45 -4.46
C TYR A 232 5.49 5.08 -5.43
N LYS A 233 5.13 4.39 -6.51
CA LYS A 233 6.08 3.99 -7.54
C LYS A 233 6.28 5.08 -8.59
N VAL A 234 7.53 5.26 -8.99
CA VAL A 234 7.96 6.07 -10.15
C VAL A 234 8.79 5.20 -11.08
N GLU A 235 9.02 5.66 -12.32
CA GLU A 235 9.97 5.00 -13.22
C GLU A 235 11.38 5.49 -12.93
N ALA A 236 12.33 4.55 -12.87
CA ALA A 236 13.75 4.82 -12.74
C ALA A 236 14.56 3.98 -13.73
N ASP A 237 15.73 4.50 -14.14
CA ASP A 237 16.71 3.74 -14.90
C ASP A 237 17.63 2.99 -13.93
N GLU A 238 17.70 1.67 -14.09
CA GLU A 238 18.60 0.82 -13.30
C GLU A 238 19.58 0.07 -14.17
N VAL A 239 20.81 -0.08 -13.67
CA VAL A 239 21.85 -0.89 -14.32
C VAL A 239 21.79 -2.30 -13.73
N PRO A 240 21.61 -3.35 -14.55
CA PRO A 240 21.54 -4.72 -14.05
C PRO A 240 22.78 -5.15 -13.26
N THR A 241 22.56 -5.60 -12.02
CA THR A 241 23.60 -6.18 -11.16
C THR A 241 23.86 -7.65 -11.52
N SER A 242 24.96 -8.23 -11.04
CA SER A 242 25.26 -9.66 -11.24
C SER A 242 24.15 -10.58 -10.71
N GLN A 243 23.52 -10.23 -9.58
CA GLN A 243 22.38 -10.98 -9.03
C GLN A 243 21.17 -10.92 -9.96
N ALA A 244 20.83 -9.74 -10.47
CA ALA A 244 19.74 -9.58 -11.42
C ALA A 244 20.01 -10.32 -12.74
N MET A 245 21.25 -10.31 -13.22
CA MET A 245 21.66 -11.07 -14.40
C MET A 245 21.55 -12.59 -14.19
N PHE A 246 21.88 -13.08 -13.00
CA PHE A 246 21.69 -14.49 -12.66
C PHE A 246 20.21 -14.90 -12.67
N VAL A 247 19.33 -14.04 -12.13
CA VAL A 247 17.87 -14.24 -12.23
C VAL A 247 17.43 -14.27 -13.69
N ALA A 248 17.89 -13.30 -14.50
CA ALA A 248 17.56 -13.24 -15.92
C ALA A 248 18.01 -14.50 -16.68
N ASP A 249 19.22 -15.00 -16.40
CA ASP A 249 19.76 -16.21 -17.02
C ASP A 249 18.92 -17.46 -16.66
N ARG A 250 18.57 -17.62 -15.38
CA ARG A 250 17.66 -18.71 -14.94
C ARG A 250 16.33 -18.67 -15.70
N ILE A 251 15.73 -17.48 -15.83
CA ILE A 251 14.49 -17.30 -16.59
C ILE A 251 14.69 -17.66 -18.07
N LEU A 252 15.74 -17.14 -18.73
CA LEU A 252 15.99 -17.35 -20.15
C LEU A 252 16.35 -18.81 -20.47
N SER A 253 17.02 -19.51 -19.55
CA SER A 253 17.39 -20.93 -19.70
C SER A 253 16.18 -21.84 -19.89
N ILE A 254 15.03 -21.49 -19.30
CA ILE A 254 13.76 -22.21 -19.43
C ILE A 254 13.14 -22.03 -20.84
N ILE A 255 13.46 -20.93 -21.53
CA ILE A 255 12.81 -20.50 -22.79
C ILE A 255 13.50 -21.09 -24.05
N GLY A 256 14.76 -21.52 -23.95
CA GLY A 256 15.45 -22.29 -25.01
C GLY A 256 16.43 -21.51 -25.90
N LYS A 257 17.17 -22.28 -26.73
CA LYS A 257 18.53 -22.07 -27.30
C LYS A 257 18.84 -20.89 -28.26
N HIS A 258 18.10 -19.78 -28.26
CA HIS A 258 18.50 -18.61 -29.06
C HIS A 258 18.99 -17.49 -28.14
N SER A 259 20.27 -17.60 -27.75
CA SER A 259 20.96 -16.68 -26.85
C SER A 259 21.08 -15.28 -27.46
N VAL A 260 20.08 -14.44 -27.26
CA VAL A 260 20.32 -13.00 -27.30
C VAL A 260 21.13 -12.67 -26.06
N THR A 261 22.36 -12.21 -26.23
CA THR A 261 23.22 -11.83 -25.11
C THR A 261 22.52 -10.70 -24.34
N PRO A 262 22.14 -10.90 -23.07
CA PRO A 262 21.51 -9.83 -22.31
C PRO A 262 22.48 -8.67 -22.21
N THR A 263 22.07 -7.50 -22.70
CA THR A 263 22.90 -6.30 -22.72
C THR A 263 22.86 -5.65 -21.34
N ILE A 264 24.02 -5.29 -20.81
CA ILE A 264 24.13 -4.43 -19.61
C ILE A 264 23.88 -2.98 -20.07
N ALA A 265 22.64 -2.70 -20.43
CA ALA A 265 22.15 -1.35 -20.72
C ALA A 265 21.12 -0.98 -19.64
N PRO A 266 21.01 0.31 -19.26
CA PRO A 266 20.00 0.75 -18.32
C PRO A 266 18.60 0.26 -18.71
N ILE A 267 17.84 -0.17 -17.72
CA ILE A 267 16.48 -0.67 -17.89
C ILE A 267 15.51 0.08 -17.00
N LYS A 268 14.32 0.37 -17.53
CA LYS A 268 13.24 0.98 -16.76
C LYS A 268 12.68 -0.02 -15.77
N VAL A 269 12.73 0.32 -14.50
CA VAL A 269 12.11 -0.45 -13.41
C VAL A 269 11.28 0.46 -12.52
N PRO A 270 10.28 -0.08 -11.79
CA PRO A 270 9.60 0.71 -10.79
C PRO A 270 10.56 0.98 -9.63
N ALA A 271 10.55 2.21 -9.11
CA ALA A 271 11.26 2.59 -7.90
C ALA A 271 10.29 3.16 -6.89
N ILE A 272 10.49 2.82 -5.61
CA ILE A 272 9.69 3.38 -4.50
C ILE A 272 10.20 4.78 -4.18
N ARG A 273 9.27 5.74 -4.16
CA ARG A 273 9.49 7.10 -3.69
C ARG A 273 8.59 7.37 -2.50
N THR A 274 9.18 7.85 -1.41
CA THR A 274 8.43 8.39 -0.28
C THR A 274 8.60 9.91 -0.26
N PRO A 275 7.52 10.70 -0.18
CA PRO A 275 7.60 12.13 0.07
C PRO A 275 8.35 12.47 1.36
N ILE A 276 8.91 13.67 1.41
CA ILE A 276 9.38 14.25 2.67
C ILE A 276 8.15 14.76 3.42
N ASN A 277 7.90 14.25 4.62
CA ASN A 277 6.75 14.62 5.42
C ASN A 277 7.10 15.73 6.42
N PRO A 278 6.31 16.82 6.49
CA PRO A 278 6.59 17.98 7.35
C PRO A 278 6.07 17.82 8.78
N LEU A 279 5.60 16.63 9.16
CA LEU A 279 5.15 16.27 10.50
C LEU A 279 5.58 14.83 10.82
N ASP A 280 5.73 14.51 12.10
CA ASP A 280 6.05 13.16 12.57
C ASP A 280 4.99 12.54 13.48
N ARG A 281 4.13 13.34 14.13
CA ARG A 281 3.07 12.88 15.04
C ARG A 281 2.02 13.96 15.29
N LEU A 282 0.94 13.58 15.96
CA LEU A 282 -0.04 14.50 16.54
C LEU A 282 0.12 14.56 18.06
N GLN A 283 0.21 15.77 18.60
CA GLN A 283 0.01 16.03 20.02
C GLN A 283 -1.49 16.17 20.28
N ILE A 284 -1.99 15.43 21.26
CA ILE A 284 -3.40 15.37 21.63
C ILE A 284 -3.60 16.07 22.98
N ALA A 285 -4.62 16.92 23.02
CA ALA A 285 -5.17 17.53 24.23
C ALA A 285 -6.69 17.31 24.25
N CYS A 286 -7.27 17.32 25.44
CA CYS A 286 -8.71 17.20 25.64
C CYS A 286 -9.14 18.24 26.68
N ASP A 287 -10.15 19.05 26.37
CA ASP A 287 -10.63 20.16 27.21
C ASP A 287 -9.51 21.10 27.68
N GLY A 288 -8.56 21.40 26.78
CA GLY A 288 -7.41 22.24 27.06
C GLY A 288 -6.29 21.59 27.89
N ARG A 289 -6.44 20.34 28.33
CA ARG A 289 -5.41 19.58 29.04
C ARG A 289 -4.65 18.67 28.08
N ALA A 290 -3.31 18.70 28.15
CA ALA A 290 -2.48 17.77 27.39
C ALA A 290 -2.74 16.31 27.83
N ILE A 291 -3.00 15.44 26.85
CA ILE A 291 -3.24 14.00 27.05
C ILE A 291 -1.98 13.21 26.71
N GLY A 292 -1.47 13.36 25.49
CA GLY A 292 -0.37 12.54 24.99
C GLY A 292 -0.09 12.79 23.51
N GLN A 293 0.68 11.92 22.89
CA GLN A 293 1.02 12.00 21.47
C GLN A 293 0.71 10.68 20.78
N THR A 294 0.34 10.73 19.51
CA THR A 294 0.17 9.51 18.70
C THR A 294 1.50 8.79 18.50
N LEU A 295 1.48 7.47 18.58
CA LEU A 295 2.63 6.59 18.43
C LEU A 295 2.48 5.74 17.17
N THR A 296 3.56 5.58 16.41
CA THR A 296 3.54 4.80 15.16
C THR A 296 3.44 3.32 15.47
N ILE A 297 2.39 2.67 14.94
CA ILE A 297 2.20 1.22 15.01
C ILE A 297 2.45 0.53 13.67
N THR A 298 2.48 1.30 12.57
CA THR A 298 2.85 0.79 11.25
C THR A 298 3.53 1.90 10.45
N ASP A 299 4.75 1.63 9.98
CA ASP A 299 5.49 2.49 9.05
C ASP A 299 5.40 1.91 7.62
N VAL A 300 4.42 2.38 6.86
CA VAL A 300 4.15 1.94 5.48
C VAL A 300 5.32 2.32 4.56
N GLY A 301 5.95 3.47 4.80
CA GLY A 301 7.13 3.91 4.05
C GLY A 301 8.30 2.92 4.19
N LEU A 302 8.55 2.46 5.41
CA LEU A 302 9.59 1.46 5.71
C LEU A 302 9.26 0.10 5.09
N LEU A 303 8.02 -0.37 5.22
CA LEU A 303 7.57 -1.66 4.63
C LEU A 303 7.79 -1.68 3.12
N ALA A 304 7.32 -0.65 2.40
CA ALA A 304 7.45 -0.57 0.96
C ALA A 304 8.92 -0.53 0.51
N ARG A 305 9.78 0.21 1.24
CA ARG A 305 11.22 0.29 0.94
C ARG A 305 11.92 -1.05 1.18
N ARG A 306 11.66 -1.72 2.30
CA ARG A 306 12.26 -3.03 2.63
C ARG A 306 11.87 -4.08 1.59
N GLN A 307 10.59 -4.17 1.25
CA GLN A 307 10.11 -5.09 0.22
C GLN A 307 10.73 -4.77 -1.14
N TYR A 308 10.81 -3.49 -1.52
CA TYR A 308 11.43 -3.09 -2.77
C TYR A 308 12.91 -3.49 -2.84
N GLN A 309 13.68 -3.23 -1.77
CA GLN A 309 15.09 -3.60 -1.72
C GLN A 309 15.30 -5.12 -1.81
N ALA A 310 14.46 -5.90 -1.12
CA ALA A 310 14.51 -7.35 -1.17
C ALA A 310 14.17 -7.92 -2.57
N THR A 311 13.25 -7.28 -3.29
CA THR A 311 12.76 -7.77 -4.59
C THR A 311 13.47 -7.16 -5.79
N LEU A 312 14.30 -6.13 -5.60
CA LEU A 312 14.97 -5.41 -6.69
C LEU A 312 15.75 -6.31 -7.66
N PRO A 313 16.56 -7.30 -7.22
CA PRO A 313 17.25 -8.20 -8.14
C PRO A 313 16.28 -8.99 -9.03
N LEU A 314 15.14 -9.43 -8.46
CA LEU A 314 14.11 -10.15 -9.20
C LEU A 314 13.41 -9.23 -10.21
N VAL A 315 13.06 -8.01 -9.81
CA VAL A 315 12.41 -7.01 -10.68
C VAL A 315 13.31 -6.67 -11.88
N VAL A 316 14.59 -6.36 -11.62
CA VAL A 316 15.55 -6.02 -12.67
C VAL A 316 15.83 -7.24 -13.55
N GLY A 317 16.01 -8.43 -12.96
CA GLY A 317 16.25 -9.67 -13.72
C GLY A 317 15.10 -10.04 -14.65
N LYS A 318 13.85 -9.92 -14.18
CA LYS A 318 12.65 -10.08 -15.01
C LYS A 318 12.61 -9.07 -16.14
N ALA A 319 12.92 -7.81 -15.86
CA ALA A 319 12.95 -6.77 -16.89
C ALA A 319 14.02 -7.09 -17.96
N VAL A 320 15.22 -7.51 -17.56
CA VAL A 320 16.30 -7.93 -18.48
C VAL A 320 15.87 -9.12 -19.34
N ALA A 321 15.29 -10.16 -18.72
CA ALA A 321 14.80 -11.33 -19.44
C ALA A 321 13.71 -10.95 -20.46
N ARG A 322 12.75 -10.10 -20.06
CA ARG A 322 11.68 -9.59 -20.93
C ARG A 322 12.25 -8.84 -22.14
N ARG A 323 13.23 -7.96 -21.92
CA ARG A 323 13.91 -7.23 -22.98
C ARG A 323 14.62 -8.19 -23.95
N ALA A 324 15.32 -9.19 -23.43
CA ALA A 324 16.01 -10.20 -24.24
C ALA A 324 15.04 -11.02 -25.10
N VAL A 325 13.91 -11.48 -24.53
CA VAL A 325 12.85 -12.20 -25.27
C VAL A 325 12.24 -11.33 -26.37
N LYS A 326 11.95 -10.05 -26.06
CA LYS A 326 11.44 -9.10 -27.07
C LYS A 326 12.43 -8.90 -28.22
N LYS A 327 13.73 -8.76 -27.92
CA LYS A 327 14.78 -8.69 -28.94
C LYS A 327 14.87 -9.97 -29.78
N ALA A 328 14.77 -11.14 -29.15
CA ALA A 328 14.82 -12.43 -29.85
C ALA A 328 13.68 -12.56 -30.89
N ALA A 329 12.46 -12.16 -30.53
CA ALA A 329 11.31 -12.17 -31.44
C ALA A 329 11.53 -11.26 -32.68
N LEU A 330 12.13 -10.08 -32.48
CA LEU A 330 12.51 -9.18 -33.58
C LEU A 330 13.56 -9.84 -34.49
N TYR A 331 14.60 -10.46 -33.93
CA TYR A 331 15.64 -11.14 -34.72
C TYR A 331 15.12 -12.36 -35.48
N ALA A 332 14.22 -13.15 -34.90
CA ALA A 332 13.56 -14.27 -35.59
C ALA A 332 12.76 -13.77 -36.81
N THR A 333 12.07 -12.64 -36.67
CA THR A 333 11.35 -11.98 -37.77
C THR A 333 12.31 -11.50 -38.86
N LYS A 334 13.45 -10.88 -38.47
CA LYS A 334 14.52 -10.45 -39.39
C LYS A 334 15.15 -11.61 -40.17
N SER A 335 15.28 -12.78 -39.54
CA SER A 335 15.92 -13.96 -40.17
C SER A 335 14.98 -14.70 -41.13
N ALA A 336 13.66 -14.64 -40.89
CA ALA A 336 12.64 -15.25 -41.76
C ALA A 336 12.31 -14.39 -42.99
N MET A 337 12.42 -13.06 -42.87
CA MET A 337 12.29 -12.12 -43.98
C MET A 337 13.67 -11.80 -44.54
N GLY A 338 14.16 -12.54 -45.54
CA GLY A 338 15.50 -12.36 -46.14
C GLY A 338 15.72 -11.02 -46.88
N THR A 339 15.51 -9.88 -46.22
CA THR A 339 15.58 -8.54 -46.82
C THR A 339 16.99 -7.97 -46.69
N GLN A 340 17.75 -7.95 -47.79
CA GLN A 340 18.93 -7.08 -47.92
C GLN A 340 18.51 -5.68 -48.38
N GLY A 341 19.07 -4.62 -47.79
CA GLY A 341 18.75 -3.22 -48.09
C GLY A 341 17.63 -2.64 -47.21
N LEU A 342 17.12 -1.43 -47.55
CA LEU A 342 16.23 -0.49 -46.82
C LEU A 342 15.25 -1.02 -45.74
N GLY A 343 14.90 -2.31 -45.74
CA GLY A 343 14.24 -2.99 -44.61
C GLY A 343 15.10 -3.11 -43.34
N GLU A 344 16.44 -3.16 -43.43
CA GLU A 344 17.31 -3.18 -42.24
C GLU A 344 17.25 -1.86 -41.45
N LEU A 345 17.32 -0.71 -42.12
CA LEU A 345 17.17 0.61 -41.49
C LEU A 345 15.77 0.82 -40.91
N ALA A 346 14.73 0.28 -41.56
CA ALA A 346 13.36 0.33 -41.04
C ALA A 346 13.19 -0.53 -39.78
N ILE A 347 13.84 -1.70 -39.71
CA ILE A 347 13.81 -2.60 -38.54
C ILE A 347 14.62 -2.02 -37.38
N ASP A 348 15.78 -1.40 -37.63
CA ASP A 348 16.59 -0.76 -36.59
C ASP A 348 15.87 0.47 -35.99
N LEU A 349 15.17 1.25 -36.82
CA LEU A 349 14.30 2.35 -36.35
C LEU A 349 13.11 1.83 -35.54
N VAL A 350 12.52 0.69 -35.92
CA VAL A 350 11.47 0.01 -35.14
C VAL A 350 12.02 -0.52 -33.82
N GLY A 351 13.24 -1.06 -33.79
CA GLY A 351 13.92 -1.52 -32.57
C GLY A 351 14.17 -0.39 -31.56
N ILE A 352 14.66 0.77 -32.03
CA ILE A 352 14.86 1.97 -31.20
C ILE A 352 13.52 2.53 -30.71
N ALA A 353 12.52 2.60 -31.58
CA ALA A 353 11.18 3.04 -31.20
C ALA A 353 10.53 2.08 -30.19
N TRP A 354 10.78 0.78 -30.28
CA TRP A 354 10.25 -0.24 -29.37
C TRP A 354 10.96 -0.26 -28.01
N GLU A 355 12.27 -0.04 -27.97
CA GLU A 355 13.00 0.18 -26.70
C GLU A 355 12.45 1.40 -25.95
N ALA A 356 12.03 2.45 -26.67
CA ALA A 356 11.36 3.62 -26.10
C ALA A 356 9.90 3.34 -25.62
N THR A 357 9.36 2.14 -25.81
CA THR A 357 8.02 1.72 -25.31
C THR A 357 8.07 0.85 -24.05
N GLU A 358 9.27 0.55 -23.53
CA GLU A 358 9.41 -0.18 -22.27
C GLU A 358 9.12 0.74 -21.07
N ASN A 359 7.89 0.71 -20.58
CA ASN A 359 7.53 1.33 -19.31
C ASN A 359 7.66 0.35 -18.16
N ALA A 360 8.07 0.87 -17.00
CA ALA A 360 8.04 0.12 -15.76
C ALA A 360 6.60 -0.02 -15.22
N ASP A 361 6.36 -1.09 -14.48
CA ASP A 361 5.08 -1.26 -13.78
C ASP A 361 5.01 -0.39 -12.53
N THR A 362 4.53 0.84 -12.71
CA THR A 362 4.33 1.78 -11.61
C THR A 362 2.95 1.66 -10.94
N ARG A 363 2.21 0.56 -11.14
CA ARG A 363 0.94 0.33 -10.44
C ARG A 363 1.22 0.17 -8.94
N CYS A 364 0.55 0.98 -8.11
CA CYS A 364 0.61 0.92 -6.65
C CYS A 364 -0.57 1.67 -6.03
N TRP A 365 -0.93 1.30 -4.81
CA TRP A 365 -1.81 2.08 -3.95
C TRP A 365 -1.06 3.32 -3.45
N GLY A 366 -1.37 4.49 -4.01
CA GLY A 366 -0.54 5.69 -3.81
C GLY A 366 -1.14 6.76 -2.92
N LEU A 367 -2.33 6.53 -2.37
CA LEU A 367 -2.93 7.39 -1.35
C LEU A 367 -2.83 6.83 0.07
N LEU A 368 -2.04 5.77 0.29
CA LEU A 368 -1.67 5.31 1.63
C LEU A 368 -0.94 6.42 2.41
N PRO A 369 -1.05 6.45 3.75
CA PRO A 369 -0.21 7.31 4.58
C PRO A 369 1.22 6.78 4.68
N GLU A 370 2.16 7.59 5.17
CA GLU A 370 3.50 7.08 5.52
C GLU A 370 3.42 6.23 6.79
N LYS A 371 2.66 6.70 7.78
CA LYS A 371 2.55 6.07 9.10
C LYS A 371 1.10 5.95 9.50
N ILE A 372 0.76 4.82 10.10
CA ILE A 372 -0.47 4.66 10.88
C ILE A 372 -0.05 4.76 12.34
N GLN A 373 -0.67 5.69 13.06
CA GLN A 373 -0.36 5.97 14.45
C GLN A 373 -1.62 5.82 15.30
N VAL A 374 -1.43 5.48 16.57
CA VAL A 374 -2.51 5.30 17.53
C VAL A 374 -2.22 6.04 18.84
N LEU A 375 -3.26 6.46 19.52
CA LEU A 375 -3.23 6.89 20.92
C LEU A 375 -4.50 6.40 21.62
N ARG A 376 -4.33 5.70 22.74
CA ARG A 376 -5.40 5.29 23.63
C ARG A 376 -5.35 6.09 24.93
N PHE A 377 -6.49 6.56 25.43
CA PHE A 377 -6.58 7.21 26.74
C PHE A 377 -8.01 7.14 27.32
N GLU A 378 -8.12 7.13 28.65
CA GLU A 378 -9.41 7.18 29.35
C GLU A 378 -9.89 8.63 29.53
N MET A 379 -11.21 8.82 29.45
CA MET A 379 -11.88 10.10 29.69
C MET A 379 -13.13 9.90 30.54
N PRO A 380 -13.47 10.85 31.43
CA PRO A 380 -14.76 10.85 32.09
C PRO A 380 -15.91 10.80 31.09
N VAL A 381 -17.07 10.28 31.50
CA VAL A 381 -18.28 10.30 30.66
C VAL A 381 -18.71 11.74 30.38
N GLY A 382 -19.01 12.03 29.12
CA GLY A 382 -19.50 13.34 28.71
C GLY A 382 -19.07 13.75 27.31
N ARG A 383 -19.35 15.01 26.98
CA ARG A 383 -18.86 15.67 25.77
C ARG A 383 -17.54 16.35 26.06
N HIS A 384 -16.57 16.10 25.19
CA HIS A 384 -15.22 16.64 25.30
C HIS A 384 -14.77 17.28 24.00
N GLU A 385 -13.89 18.27 24.11
CA GLU A 385 -13.24 18.89 22.97
C GLU A 385 -11.85 18.27 22.78
N LEU A 386 -11.71 17.42 21.77
CA LEU A 386 -10.44 16.83 21.35
C LEU A 386 -9.67 17.84 20.49
N ALA A 387 -8.46 18.18 20.90
CA ALA A 387 -7.57 19.08 20.18
C ALA A 387 -6.36 18.30 19.63
N MET A 388 -6.10 18.47 18.34
CA MET A 388 -5.04 17.78 17.60
C MET A 388 -4.07 18.79 17.01
N GLU A 389 -2.79 18.61 17.31
CA GLU A 389 -1.73 19.52 16.89
C GLU A 389 -0.59 18.76 16.18
N PRO A 390 -0.35 19.01 14.88
CA PRO A 390 0.75 18.36 14.16
C PRO A 390 2.10 18.90 14.64
N ARG A 391 3.01 17.96 14.92
CA ARG A 391 4.36 18.22 15.45
C ARG A 391 5.44 17.66 14.52
N LEU A 392 6.62 18.27 14.58
CA LEU A 392 7.88 17.73 14.03
C LEU A 392 8.97 17.94 15.09
N GLY A 393 9.39 16.85 15.74
CA GLY A 393 10.20 16.95 16.95
C GLY A 393 9.49 17.82 18.02
N ALA A 394 10.21 18.80 18.57
CA ALA A 394 9.63 19.72 19.56
C ALA A 394 8.74 20.83 18.95
N SER A 395 8.80 21.03 17.63
CA SER A 395 8.16 22.16 16.96
C SER A 395 6.72 21.86 16.57
N ARG A 396 5.84 22.84 16.77
CA ARG A 396 4.51 22.87 16.13
C ARG A 396 4.66 23.30 14.69
N VAL A 397 4.09 22.51 13.77
CA VAL A 397 4.24 22.72 12.31
C VAL A 397 2.94 23.07 11.61
N GLY A 398 1.80 22.97 12.28
CA GLY A 398 0.48 23.28 11.71
C GLY A 398 -0.48 23.94 12.68
N GLN A 399 -1.73 24.12 12.24
CA GLN A 399 -2.78 24.68 13.08
C GLN A 399 -3.31 23.63 14.06
N LEU A 400 -3.83 24.12 15.20
CA LEU A 400 -4.51 23.30 16.19
C LEU A 400 -5.92 23.14 15.67
N GLU A 401 -6.36 21.91 15.52
CA GLU A 401 -7.72 21.59 15.09
C GLU A 401 -8.47 20.95 16.26
N THR A 402 -9.72 21.36 16.46
CA THR A 402 -10.58 20.80 17.52
C THR A 402 -11.74 20.02 16.93
N HIS A 403 -12.18 19.00 17.65
CA HIS A 403 -13.30 18.14 17.28
C HIS A 403 -14.05 17.70 18.53
N SER A 404 -15.37 17.78 18.51
CA SER A 404 -16.20 17.34 19.64
C SER A 404 -16.35 15.82 19.61
N ILE A 405 -16.09 15.17 20.73
CA ILE A 405 -16.31 13.73 20.93
C ILE A 405 -17.28 13.49 22.07
N GLU A 406 -17.99 12.36 22.02
CA GLU A 406 -18.83 11.88 23.11
C GLU A 406 -18.19 10.62 23.70
N VAL A 407 -18.07 10.59 25.02
CA VAL A 407 -17.49 9.48 25.77
C VAL A 407 -18.60 8.86 26.61
N MET A 408 -18.83 7.56 26.43
CA MET A 408 -19.86 6.79 27.13
C MET A 408 -19.22 5.82 28.13
N GLU A 409 -19.96 5.49 29.19
CA GLU A 409 -19.44 4.66 30.27
C GLU A 409 -19.12 3.25 29.77
N GLY A 410 -17.88 2.81 30.00
CA GLY A 410 -17.42 1.47 29.63
C GLY A 410 -17.34 1.21 28.12
N ARG A 411 -17.40 2.25 27.29
CA ARG A 411 -17.42 2.15 25.82
C ARG A 411 -16.15 2.71 25.19
N ASP A 412 -15.92 2.34 23.95
CA ASP A 412 -14.81 2.86 23.14
C ASP A 412 -15.29 3.94 22.17
N THR A 413 -14.66 5.11 22.19
CA THR A 413 -14.83 6.17 21.21
C THR A 413 -13.63 6.20 20.27
N PHE A 414 -13.81 5.76 19.04
CA PHE A 414 -12.79 5.79 18.00
C PHE A 414 -12.85 7.09 17.22
N VAL A 415 -11.67 7.65 16.92
CA VAL A 415 -11.49 8.88 16.15
C VAL A 415 -10.46 8.63 15.06
N LEU A 416 -10.87 8.69 13.79
CA LEU A 416 -9.97 8.59 12.65
C LEU A 416 -9.67 9.97 12.06
N VAL A 417 -8.39 10.28 11.90
CA VAL A 417 -7.93 11.52 11.26
C VAL A 417 -6.79 11.27 10.28
N HIS A 418 -6.67 12.14 9.26
CA HIS A 418 -5.62 12.08 8.27
C HIS A 418 -4.90 13.42 8.11
N TYR A 419 -3.59 13.38 8.30
CA TYR A 419 -2.68 14.50 8.13
C TYR A 419 -1.57 14.11 7.14
N PRO A 420 -1.83 14.22 5.82
CA PRO A 420 -0.80 14.00 4.81
C PRO A 420 0.25 15.13 4.79
N ASP A 421 -0.02 16.23 5.49
CA ASP A 421 0.81 17.42 5.59
C ASP A 421 0.51 18.12 6.93
N THR A 422 0.91 19.39 7.11
CA THR A 422 0.67 20.16 8.34
C THR A 422 -0.79 20.59 8.56
N ARG A 423 -1.74 20.07 7.79
CA ARG A 423 -3.18 20.33 7.89
C ARG A 423 -3.93 19.02 7.74
N ARG A 424 -5.05 18.88 8.45
CA ARG A 424 -5.95 17.74 8.25
C ARG A 424 -6.51 17.76 6.85
N LEU A 425 -6.65 16.58 6.26
CA LEU A 425 -7.33 16.36 4.99
C LEU A 425 -8.54 15.45 5.23
N GLY A 426 -9.73 15.92 4.82
CA GLY A 426 -10.97 15.16 4.99
C GLY A 426 -11.70 15.41 6.31
N GLU A 427 -12.77 14.67 6.54
CA GLU A 427 -13.56 14.71 7.75
C GLU A 427 -12.84 14.02 8.93
N VAL A 428 -13.18 14.39 10.17
CA VAL A 428 -12.83 13.58 11.35
C VAL A 428 -13.96 12.58 11.51
N LEU A 429 -13.65 11.28 11.44
CA LEU A 429 -14.64 10.25 11.68
C LEU A 429 -14.63 9.87 13.15
N THR A 430 -15.82 9.72 13.72
CA THR A 430 -15.98 9.35 15.13
C THR A 430 -17.08 8.31 15.26
N ARG A 431 -16.79 7.22 15.99
CA ARG A 431 -17.75 6.16 16.30
C ARG A 431 -17.59 5.73 17.75
N VAL A 432 -18.72 5.43 18.37
CA VAL A 432 -18.76 4.87 19.73
C VAL A 432 -19.21 3.43 19.59
N HIS A 433 -18.39 2.50 20.09
CA HIS A 433 -18.65 1.06 20.13
C HIS A 433 -19.00 0.63 21.56
#